data_AF-A0A2G5W2P9-F1
#
_entry.id   AF-A0A2G5W2P9-F1
#
_cell.length_a   1.000
_cell.length_b   1.000
_cell.length_c   1.000
_cell.angle_alpha   90.00
_cell.angle_beta   90.00
_cell.angle_gamma   90.00
#
_symmetry.space_group_name_H-M   'P 1'
#
loop_
_entity.id
_entity.type
_entity.pdbx_description
1 polymer ?
#
loop_
_entity_poly.entity_id
_entity_poly.type
_entity_poly.pdbx_seq_one_letter_code
_entity_poly.pdbx_strand_id
1 'polypeptide(L)'
;MADGLSSIAITNLKKSGGGVSSNMDEILLQDEYAKELWMKEIELINPDIVVCCGTFSVVKSVVGFQTEVCDSGALYGDALGTRFVEFMHPMYRVSPKIIYAYFKETMQSCRS
;
A
#
# COMPACT_ATOMS: atom_id res chain seq x y z
N MET A 1 16.74 16.87 -4.49
CA MET A 1 16.64 15.63 -3.69
C MET A 1 15.68 15.79 -2.51
N ALA A 2 15.70 16.91 -1.79
CA ALA A 2 14.77 17.16 -0.67
C ALA A 2 13.27 17.15 -1.08
N ASP A 3 12.93 17.75 -2.23
CA ASP A 3 11.52 17.91 -2.64
C ASP A 3 10.78 16.60 -2.91
N GLY A 4 11.49 15.55 -3.34
CA GLY A 4 10.89 14.23 -3.59
C GLY A 4 10.53 13.49 -2.30
N LEU A 5 11.27 13.71 -1.21
CA LEU A 5 10.96 13.12 0.10
C LEU A 5 9.74 13.78 0.74
N SER A 6 9.51 15.07 0.50
CA SER A 6 8.29 15.76 0.97
C SER A 6 7.02 15.32 0.24
N SER A 7 7.13 14.60 -0.87
CA SER A 7 5.99 14.03 -1.61
C SER A 7 5.61 12.61 -1.15
N ILE A 8 6.23 12.09 -0.09
CA ILE A 8 6.02 10.72 0.38
C ILE A 8 5.53 10.74 1.83
N ALA A 9 4.43 10.05 2.07
CA ALA A 9 3.95 9.72 3.42
C ALA A 9 4.08 8.22 3.66
N ILE A 10 4.36 7.83 4.91
CA ILE A 10 4.46 6.43 5.32
C ILE A 10 3.51 6.22 6.49
N THR A 11 2.62 5.23 6.35
CA THR A 11 1.66 4.86 7.38
C THR A 11 1.46 3.35 7.39
N ASN A 12 1.09 2.81 8.55
CA ASN A 12 0.70 1.41 8.72
C ASN A 12 -0.81 1.30 8.86
N LEU A 13 -1.38 0.19 8.40
CA LEU A 13 -2.80 -0.13 8.63
C LEU A 13 -3.09 -0.33 10.12
N LYS A 14 -2.23 -1.10 10.82
CA LYS A 14 -2.30 -1.26 12.28
C LYS A 14 -1.67 -0.05 12.96
N LYS A 15 -2.38 0.55 13.93
CA LYS A 15 -1.92 1.74 14.66
C LYS A 15 -1.32 1.45 16.05
N SER A 16 -1.46 0.22 16.53
CA SER A 16 -0.85 -0.23 17.78
C SER A 16 0.59 -0.74 17.59
N GLY A 17 1.44 -0.55 18.61
CA GLY A 17 2.83 -1.02 18.64
C GLY A 17 2.95 -2.55 18.60
N GLY A 18 4.06 -3.06 18.03
CA GLY A 18 4.16 -4.43 17.52
C GLY A 18 4.48 -5.56 18.52
N GLY A 19 3.78 -6.69 18.36
CA GLY A 19 4.29 -8.05 18.56
C GLY A 19 4.62 -8.69 17.21
N VAL A 20 5.51 -9.69 17.20
CA VAL A 20 6.25 -10.22 16.01
C VAL A 20 5.39 -10.96 14.96
N SER A 21 4.10 -11.17 15.20
CA SER A 21 3.22 -11.91 14.28
C SER A 21 2.02 -11.10 13.84
N SER A 22 1.83 -10.98 12.53
CA SER A 22 0.56 -10.60 11.91
C SER A 22 -0.43 -11.75 12.09
N ASN A 23 -1.14 -11.78 13.23
CA ASN A 23 -2.27 -12.67 13.40
C ASN A 23 -3.43 -12.12 12.54
N MET A 24 -3.72 -12.77 11.41
CA MET A 24 -4.75 -12.35 10.46
C MET A 24 -6.14 -12.26 11.09
N ASP A 25 -6.39 -13.04 12.15
CA ASP A 25 -7.66 -13.05 12.88
C ASP A 25 -7.78 -11.89 13.88
N GLU A 26 -6.67 -11.32 14.37
CA GLU A 26 -6.69 -10.09 15.18
C GLU A 26 -6.83 -8.82 14.30
N ILE A 27 -6.47 -8.89 13.02
CA ILE A 27 -6.57 -7.76 12.08
C ILE A 27 -8.03 -7.48 11.67
N LEU A 28 -8.92 -8.48 11.72
CA LEU A 28 -10.29 -8.38 11.22
C LEU A 28 -11.29 -7.84 12.25
N LEU A 29 -11.02 -7.98 13.56
CA LEU A 29 -11.97 -7.61 14.63
C LEU A 29 -11.52 -6.45 15.53
N GLN A 30 -10.24 -6.06 15.51
CA GLN A 30 -9.73 -5.00 16.40
C GLN A 30 -9.68 -3.58 15.84
N ASP A 31 -10.06 -3.27 14.60
CA ASP A 31 -9.70 -1.93 14.11
C ASP A 31 -10.66 -1.31 13.10
N GLU A 32 -11.97 -1.29 13.40
CA GLU A 32 -12.83 -0.24 12.83
C GLU A 32 -12.23 1.14 13.09
N TYR A 33 -11.64 1.36 14.27
CA TYR A 33 -10.93 2.60 14.60
C TYR A 33 -9.70 2.86 13.72
N ALA A 34 -8.77 1.91 13.54
CA ALA A 34 -7.65 2.15 12.63
C ALA A 34 -8.08 2.22 11.17
N LYS A 35 -9.15 1.51 10.77
CA LYS A 35 -9.75 1.68 9.44
C LYS A 35 -10.23 3.12 9.27
N GLU A 36 -10.98 3.66 10.21
CA GLU A 36 -11.44 5.06 10.19
C GLU A 36 -10.26 6.03 10.17
N LEU A 37 -9.25 5.83 11.02
CA LEU A 37 -8.04 6.66 11.03
C LEU A 37 -7.30 6.62 9.70
N TRP A 38 -7.13 5.43 9.14
CA TRP A 38 -6.40 5.26 7.88
C TRP A 38 -7.17 5.84 6.69
N MET A 39 -8.49 5.69 6.65
CA MET A 39 -9.34 6.35 5.65
C MET A 39 -9.24 7.87 5.76
N LYS A 40 -9.21 8.41 6.99
CA LYS A 40 -9.00 9.84 7.24
C LYS A 40 -7.61 10.31 6.82
N GLU A 41 -6.57 9.49 7.02
CA GLU A 41 -5.23 9.79 6.50
C GLU A 41 -5.22 9.88 4.98
N ILE A 42 -5.89 8.96 4.28
CA ILE A 42 -6.01 9.03 2.81
C ILE A 42 -6.72 10.32 2.39
N GLU A 43 -7.83 10.68 3.04
CA GLU A 43 -8.56 11.90 2.74
C GLU A 43 -7.69 13.16 2.93
N LEU A 44 -6.94 13.24 4.03
CA LEU A 44 -6.10 14.40 4.36
C LEU A 44 -4.85 14.51 3.48
N ILE A 45 -4.22 13.38 3.16
CA ILE A 45 -3.01 13.34 2.33
C ILE A 45 -3.38 13.50 0.85
N ASN A 46 -4.56 13.00 0.45
CA ASN A 46 -5.04 12.94 -0.93
C ASN A 46 -3.96 12.42 -1.91
N PRO A 47 -3.46 11.19 -1.71
CA PRO A 47 -2.35 10.66 -2.50
C PRO A 47 -2.79 10.29 -3.92
N ASP A 48 -1.93 10.55 -4.91
CA ASP A 48 -2.13 10.02 -6.27
C ASP A 48 -1.96 8.48 -6.29
N ILE A 49 -1.01 7.98 -5.50
CA ILE A 49 -0.64 6.55 -5.46
C ILE A 49 -0.43 6.10 -4.02
N VAL A 50 -1.01 4.96 -3.66
CA VAL A 50 -0.73 4.22 -2.43
C VAL A 50 -0.06 2.89 -2.77
N VAL A 51 1.15 2.69 -2.22
CA VAL A 51 1.91 1.44 -2.40
C VAL A 51 1.62 0.50 -1.23
N CYS A 52 0.95 -0.61 -1.51
CA CYS A 52 0.56 -1.60 -0.52
C CYS A 52 1.65 -2.67 -0.37
N CYS A 53 2.55 -2.49 0.60
CA CYS A 53 3.66 -3.37 0.91
C CYS A 53 3.23 -4.71 1.56
N GLY A 54 2.54 -5.59 0.84
CA GLY A 54 2.04 -6.88 1.33
C GLY A 54 0.65 -6.81 1.99
N THR A 55 -0.06 -5.68 1.84
CA THR A 55 -1.37 -5.43 2.47
C THR A 55 -2.49 -5.19 1.45
N PHE A 56 -2.23 -5.40 0.16
CA PHE A 56 -3.14 -5.04 -0.93
C PHE A 56 -4.51 -5.70 -0.81
N SER A 57 -4.58 -6.99 -0.45
CA SER A 57 -5.84 -7.71 -0.27
C SER A 57 -6.71 -7.13 0.86
N VAL A 58 -6.10 -6.68 1.95
CA VAL A 58 -6.78 -6.03 3.07
C VAL A 58 -7.30 -4.66 2.63
N VAL A 59 -6.45 -3.86 1.98
CA VAL A 59 -6.82 -2.54 1.46
C VAL A 59 -7.97 -2.64 0.45
N LYS A 60 -7.93 -3.63 -0.44
CA LYS A 60 -9.02 -3.91 -1.39
C LYS A 60 -10.34 -4.19 -0.68
N SER A 61 -10.32 -5.00 0.38
CA SER A 61 -11.51 -5.32 1.19
C SER A 61 -12.07 -4.07 1.89
N VAL A 62 -11.18 -3.18 2.36
CA VAL A 62 -11.55 -1.96 3.08
C VAL A 62 -12.11 -0.88 2.15
N VAL A 63 -11.46 -0.63 1.02
CA VAL A 63 -11.76 0.49 0.10
C VAL A 63 -12.76 0.08 -0.98
N GLY A 64 -12.75 -1.19 -1.41
CA GLY A 64 -13.70 -1.72 -2.39
C GLY A 64 -13.42 -1.27 -3.83
N PHE A 65 -12.37 -1.80 -4.44
CA PHE A 65 -12.04 -1.56 -5.86
C PHE A 65 -11.88 -2.86 -6.66
N GLN A 66 -12.03 -2.74 -7.98
CA GLN A 66 -11.68 -3.81 -8.92
C GLN A 66 -10.17 -3.88 -9.10
N THR A 67 -9.66 -5.07 -9.45
CA THR A 67 -8.23 -5.29 -9.61
C THR A 67 -7.88 -5.50 -11.06
N GLU A 68 -6.83 -4.84 -11.49
CA GLU A 68 -6.19 -4.97 -12.79
C GLU A 68 -4.72 -5.35 -12.60
N VAL A 69 -4.04 -5.69 -13.70
CA VAL A 69 -2.66 -6.15 -13.71
C VAL A 69 -1.86 -5.20 -14.60
N CYS A 70 -0.79 -4.61 -14.08
CA CYS A 70 0.14 -3.83 -14.89
C CYS A 70 1.04 -4.74 -15.73
N ASP A 71 1.71 -4.19 -16.75
CA ASP A 71 2.68 -4.94 -17.56
C ASP A 71 3.84 -5.53 -16.73
N SER A 72 4.18 -4.90 -15.59
CA SER A 72 5.15 -5.45 -14.64
C SER A 72 4.69 -6.74 -13.95
N GLY A 73 3.40 -7.08 -14.04
CA GLY A 73 2.74 -8.15 -13.29
C GLY A 73 2.20 -7.73 -11.93
N ALA A 74 2.39 -6.48 -11.51
CA ALA A 74 1.83 -5.96 -10.27
C ALA A 74 0.32 -5.77 -10.37
N LEU A 75 -0.40 -6.08 -9.29
CA LEU A 75 -1.82 -5.77 -9.18
C LEU A 75 -2.02 -4.30 -8.84
N TYR A 76 -3.08 -3.70 -9.39
CA TYR A 76 -3.53 -2.37 -8.98
C TYR A 76 -5.04 -2.25 -8.99
N GLY A 77 -5.55 -1.17 -8.39
CA GLY A 77 -6.94 -0.78 -8.51
C GLY A 77 -7.12 0.70 -8.17
N ASP A 78 -8.14 1.32 -8.75
CA ASP A 78 -8.40 2.74 -8.58
C ASP A 78 -9.65 2.95 -7.70
N ALA A 79 -9.53 3.82 -6.69
CA ALA A 79 -10.63 4.26 -5.85
C ALA A 79 -10.30 5.59 -5.19
N LEU A 80 -11.31 6.40 -4.85
CA LEU A 80 -11.14 7.68 -4.16
C LEU A 80 -10.25 8.70 -4.91
N GLY A 81 -10.07 8.54 -6.22
CA GLY A 81 -9.09 9.34 -6.99
C GLY A 81 -7.63 8.94 -6.77
N THR A 82 -7.39 7.82 -6.07
CA THR A 82 -6.08 7.26 -5.73
C THR A 82 -5.89 5.91 -6.41
N ARG A 83 -4.67 5.66 -6.91
CA ARG A 83 -4.27 4.34 -7.40
C ARG A 83 -3.61 3.53 -6.30
N PHE A 84 -4.17 2.37 -5.98
CA PHE A 84 -3.61 1.41 -5.04
C PHE A 84 -2.80 0.38 -5.80
N VAL A 85 -1.53 0.18 -5.45
CA VAL A 85 -0.61 -0.73 -6.15
C VAL A 85 -0.10 -1.78 -5.19
N GLU A 86 -0.21 -3.05 -5.55
CA GLU A 86 0.40 -4.14 -4.81
C GLU A 86 1.91 -4.08 -4.94
N PHE A 87 2.60 -4.16 -3.81
CA PHE A 87 4.04 -4.29 -3.79
C PHE A 87 4.50 -5.26 -2.70
N MET A 88 5.66 -5.85 -2.90
CA MET A 88 6.19 -6.84 -1.99
C MET A 88 6.56 -6.23 -0.63
N HIS A 89 6.34 -6.96 0.47
CA HIS A 89 6.71 -6.52 1.81
C HIS A 89 8.24 -6.38 1.94
N PRO A 90 8.77 -5.26 2.46
CA PRO A 90 10.22 -5.00 2.54
C PRO A 90 11.04 -6.05 3.30
N MET A 91 10.42 -6.82 4.21
CA MET A 91 11.10 -7.91 4.95
C MET A 91 11.36 -9.17 4.11
N TYR A 92 10.84 -9.26 2.88
CA TYR A 92 11.22 -10.35 2.00
C TYR A 92 12.73 -10.28 1.70
N ARG A 93 13.42 -11.42 1.80
CA ARG A 93 14.87 -11.52 1.61
C ARG A 93 15.25 -11.52 0.12
N VAL A 94 14.86 -10.47 -0.58
CA VAL A 94 15.20 -10.23 -2.00
C VAL A 94 16.26 -9.15 -2.08
N SER A 95 17.16 -9.26 -3.07
CA SER A 95 18.20 -8.26 -3.27
C SER A 95 17.58 -6.87 -3.47
N PRO A 96 18.03 -5.83 -2.75
CA PRO A 96 17.51 -4.47 -2.93
C PRO A 96 17.57 -3.99 -4.37
N LYS A 97 18.58 -4.42 -5.15
CA LYS A 97 18.69 -4.07 -6.57
C LYS A 97 17.51 -4.57 -7.39
N ILE A 98 17.05 -5.78 -7.11
CA ILE A 98 15.90 -6.39 -7.79
C ILE A 98 14.63 -5.68 -7.35
N ILE A 99 14.47 -5.40 -6.05
CA ILE A 99 13.32 -4.69 -5.50
C ILE A 99 13.18 -3.31 -6.14
N TYR A 100 14.26 -2.52 -6.18
CA TYR A 100 14.21 -1.18 -6.78
C TYR A 100 13.99 -1.20 -8.28
N ALA A 101 14.55 -2.19 -9.00
CA ALA A 101 14.29 -2.37 -10.43
C ALA A 101 12.81 -2.69 -10.68
N TYR A 102 12.24 -3.63 -9.93
CA TYR A 102 10.84 -4.01 -10.02
C TYR A 102 9.90 -2.87 -9.60
N PHE A 103 10.25 -2.12 -8.56
CA PHE A 103 9.50 -0.93 -8.13
C PHE A 103 9.44 0.11 -9.24
N LYS A 104 10.60 0.42 -9.84
CA LYS A 104 10.68 1.38 -10.94
C LYS A 104 9.79 0.96 -12.11
N GLU A 105 9.91 -0.30 -12.54
CA GLU A 105 9.10 -0.84 -13.65
C GLU A 105 7.61 -0.74 -13.33
N THR A 106 7.21 -1.18 -12.13
CA THR A 106 5.82 -1.13 -11.66
C THR A 106 5.26 0.29 -11.66
N MET A 107 6.00 1.27 -11.13
CA MET A 107 5.56 2.66 -11.11
C MET A 107 5.46 3.28 -12.51
N GLN A 108 6.20 2.77 -13.49
CA GLN A 108 6.11 3.21 -14.89
C GLN A 108 4.93 2.55 -15.60
N SER A 109 4.72 1.25 -15.40
CA SER A 109 3.64 0.50 -16.06
C SER A 109 2.25 0.79 -15.49
N CYS A 110 2.17 1.13 -14.19
CA CYS A 110 0.89 1.42 -13.54
C CYS A 110 0.49 2.91 -13.62
N ARG A 111 1.22 3.74 -14.38
CA ARG A 111 0.84 5.14 -14.69
C ARG A 111 0.22 5.20 -16.09
N SER A 112 -0.96 4.61 -16.24
CA SER A 112 -1.86 4.91 -17.36
C SER A 112 -2.57 6.23 -17.15
#